data_AF-A0A9E3X864-F1
#
_entry.id   AF-A0A9E3X864-F1
#
_cell.length_a   1.000
_cell.length_b   1.000
_cell.length_c   1.000
_cell.angle_alpha   90.00
_cell.angle_beta   90.00
_cell.angle_gamma   90.00
#
_symmetry.space_group_name_H-M   'P 1'
#
loop_
_entity.id
_entity.type
_entity.pdbx_description
1 polymer ?
#
loop_
_entity_poly.entity_id
_entity_poly.type
_entity_poly.pdbx_seq_one_letter_code
_entity_poly.pdbx_strand_id
1 'polypeptide(L)'
;MNPNAHAILIGIDHYADPKLPSLHYAEKDCRDLKTALSAPESGTFPEENITLLTGAEANCQNVRERLTALAVTKRSPEDTVLIYFAGHGFYIPALDQAYLATPDADILQL
;
A
#
# COMPACT_ATOMS: atom_id res chain seq x y z
N MET A 1 -9.27 0.91 -20.80
CA MET A 1 -8.18 0.92 -19.81
C MET A 1 -7.22 2.06 -20.13
N ASN A 2 -6.71 2.76 -19.12
CA ASN A 2 -5.73 3.84 -19.26
C ASN A 2 -4.32 3.26 -18.99
N PRO A 3 -3.46 3.09 -20.01
CA PRO A 3 -2.11 2.51 -19.82
C PRO A 3 -1.22 3.32 -18.87
N ASN A 4 -1.58 4.58 -18.60
CA ASN A 4 -0.85 5.51 -17.75
C ASN A 4 -1.35 5.54 -16.30
N ALA A 5 -2.31 4.68 -15.95
CA ALA A 5 -2.84 4.57 -14.60
C ALA A 5 -2.11 3.44 -13.84
N HIS A 6 -1.50 3.78 -12.70
CA HIS A 6 -0.74 2.85 -11.86
C HIS A 6 -1.22 2.91 -10.41
N ALA A 7 -1.32 1.75 -9.77
CA ALA A 7 -1.74 1.65 -8.38
C ALA A 7 -0.74 0.82 -7.55
N ILE A 8 -0.49 1.26 -6.31
CA ILE A 8 0.09 0.42 -5.26
C ILE A 8 -0.93 0.34 -4.13
N LEU A 9 -1.41 -0.87 -3.86
CA LEU A 9 -2.41 -1.15 -2.82
C LEU A 9 -1.73 -1.96 -1.71
N ILE A 10 -1.72 -1.44 -0.49
CA ILE A 10 -1.01 -2.00 0.66
C ILE A 10 -2.04 -2.28 1.75
N GLY A 11 -2.26 -3.55 2.06
CA GLY A 11 -3.24 -3.98 3.07
C GLY A 11 -2.58 -4.89 4.09
N ILE A 12 -2.73 -4.59 5.38
CA ILE A 12 -2.05 -5.34 6.44
C ILE A 12 -3.01 -5.63 7.58
N ASP A 13 -3.30 -6.92 7.79
CA ASP A 13 -4.13 -7.38 8.90
C ASP A 13 -3.31 -7.82 10.12
N HIS A 14 -2.10 -8.35 9.91
CA HIS A 14 -1.29 -8.93 10.98
C HIS A 14 0.06 -8.25 11.15
N TYR A 15 0.46 -8.07 12.40
CA TYR A 15 1.67 -7.36 12.80
C TYR A 15 2.48 -8.21 13.78
N ALA A 16 3.80 -8.12 13.69
CA ALA A 16 4.71 -8.80 14.61
C ALA A 16 4.73 -8.14 16.00
N ASP A 17 4.62 -6.81 16.05
CA ASP A 17 4.56 -6.06 17.31
C ASP A 17 3.19 -6.25 17.99
N PRO A 18 3.14 -6.82 19.21
CA PRO A 18 1.89 -7.06 19.94
C PRO A 18 1.12 -5.78 20.31
N LYS A 19 1.73 -4.60 20.21
CA LYS A 19 1.04 -3.31 20.40
C LYS A 19 0.15 -2.94 19.22
N LEU A 20 0.34 -3.60 18.08
CA LEU A 20 -0.48 -3.43 16.89
C LEU A 20 -1.47 -4.61 16.82
N PRO A 21 -2.70 -4.45 17.35
CA PRO A 21 -3.68 -5.53 17.32
C PRO A 21 -4.02 -5.89 15.87
N SER A 22 -4.29 -7.18 15.61
CA SER A 22 -4.69 -7.60 14.27
C SER A 22 -5.98 -6.92 13.80
N LEU A 23 -6.01 -6.59 12.52
CA LEU A 23 -7.20 -6.13 11.80
C LEU A 23 -7.83 -7.31 11.06
N HIS A 24 -8.98 -7.09 10.42
CA HIS A 24 -9.78 -8.15 9.80
C HIS A 24 -10.04 -7.95 8.31
N TYR A 25 -9.76 -6.76 7.78
CA TYR A 25 -10.27 -6.34 6.48
C TYR A 25 -9.28 -5.55 5.64
N ALA A 26 -8.12 -5.13 6.17
CA ALA A 26 -7.21 -4.28 5.42
C ALA A 26 -6.68 -4.96 4.15
N GLU A 27 -6.38 -6.25 4.22
CA GLU A 27 -5.98 -7.01 3.04
C GLU A 27 -7.15 -7.27 2.08
N LYS A 28 -8.36 -7.50 2.63
CA LYS A 28 -9.57 -7.70 1.84
C LYS A 28 -9.92 -6.42 1.08
N ASP A 29 -9.85 -5.26 1.72
CA ASP A 29 -10.11 -3.96 1.13
C ASP A 29 -9.20 -3.73 -0.09
N CYS A 30 -7.91 -4.09 0.02
CA CYS A 30 -6.97 -3.97 -1.10
C CYS A 30 -7.28 -4.95 -2.23
N ARG A 31 -7.70 -6.19 -1.93
CA ARG A 31 -8.11 -7.17 -2.94
C ARG A 31 -9.37 -6.72 -3.69
N ASP A 32 -10.38 -6.27 -2.96
CA ASP A 32 -11.63 -5.77 -3.54
C ASP A 32 -11.39 -4.50 -4.39
N LEU A 33 -10.54 -3.59 -3.90
CA LEU A 33 -10.15 -2.41 -4.65
C LEU A 33 -9.38 -2.75 -5.92
N LYS A 34 -8.45 -3.74 -5.88
CA LYS A 34 -7.79 -4.24 -7.10
C LYS A 34 -8.83 -4.71 -8.13
N THR A 35 -9.81 -5.51 -7.71
CA THR A 35 -10.89 -5.99 -8.58
C THR A 35 -11.69 -4.84 -9.17
N ALA A 36 -12.07 -3.84 -8.37
CA ALA A 36 -12.82 -2.68 -8.85
C ALA A 36 -12.03 -1.83 -9.85
N LEU A 37 -10.73 -1.60 -9.60
CA LEU A 37 -9.87 -0.78 -10.45
C LEU A 37 -9.55 -1.43 -11.81
N SER A 38 -9.48 -2.76 -11.85
CA SER A 38 -9.21 -3.56 -13.05
C SER A 38 -10.46 -4.10 -13.76
N ALA A 39 -11.66 -3.81 -13.23
CA ALA A 39 -12.91 -4.28 -13.81
C ALA A 39 -13.06 -3.81 -15.27
N PRO A 40 -13.35 -4.70 -16.25
CA PRO A 40 -13.42 -4.31 -17.66
C PRO A 40 -14.46 -3.23 -17.98
N GLU A 41 -15.55 -3.19 -17.21
CA GLU A 41 -16.72 -2.33 -17.49
C GLU A 41 -16.69 -0.97 -16.77
N SER A 42 -15.89 -0.84 -15.71
CA SER A 42 -15.88 0.36 -14.86
C SER A 42 -14.48 0.78 -14.40
N GLY A 43 -13.51 -0.12 -14.49
CA GLY A 43 -12.12 0.09 -14.09
C GLY A 43 -11.32 0.83 -15.16
N THR A 44 -10.40 1.67 -14.70
CA THR A 44 -9.52 2.46 -15.58
C THR A 44 -8.08 1.99 -15.54
N PHE A 45 -7.71 1.10 -14.62
CA PHE A 45 -6.34 0.64 -14.40
C PHE A 45 -6.12 -0.72 -15.07
N PRO A 46 -5.09 -0.87 -15.93
CA PRO A 46 -4.62 -2.18 -16.37
C PRO A 46 -4.23 -3.03 -15.16
N GLU A 47 -4.60 -4.31 -15.15
CA GLU A 47 -4.31 -5.17 -14.00
C GLU A 47 -2.81 -5.28 -13.72
N GLU A 48 -2.00 -5.34 -14.79
CA GLU A 48 -0.54 -5.36 -14.74
C GLU A 48 0.08 -4.09 -14.11
N ASN A 49 -0.67 -2.99 -14.09
CA ASN A 49 -0.25 -1.73 -13.48
C ASN A 49 -0.66 -1.61 -12.01
N ILE A 50 -1.35 -2.60 -11.44
CA ILE A 50 -1.77 -2.63 -10.04
C ILE A 50 -0.85 -3.57 -9.26
N THR A 51 -0.01 -3.00 -8.42
CA THR A 51 0.76 -3.74 -7.41
C THR A 51 -0.11 -3.92 -6.17
N LEU A 52 -0.30 -5.17 -5.74
CA LEU A 52 -0.95 -5.51 -4.48
C LEU A 52 0.11 -6.05 -3.51
N LEU A 53 0.19 -5.46 -2.30
CA LEU A 53 1.05 -5.91 -1.22
C LEU A 53 0.19 -6.23 -0.01
N THR A 54 0.11 -7.51 0.36
CA THR A 54 -0.66 -7.99 1.53
C THR A 54 0.13 -9.01 2.35
N GLY A 55 -0.24 -9.19 3.62
CA GLY A 55 0.44 -10.13 4.51
C GLY A 55 1.94 -9.88 4.58
N ALA A 56 2.74 -10.96 4.49
CA ALA A 56 4.21 -10.87 4.55
C ALA A 56 4.86 -10.11 3.36
N GLU A 57 4.16 -9.98 2.23
CA GLU A 57 4.70 -9.23 1.08
C GLU A 57 4.66 -7.72 1.32
N ALA A 58 3.82 -7.24 2.25
CA ALA A 58 3.71 -5.84 2.63
C ALA A 58 4.78 -5.37 3.64
N ASN A 59 5.89 -6.13 3.78
CA ASN A 59 7.00 -5.74 4.63
C ASN A 59 7.65 -4.40 4.20
N CYS A 60 8.35 -3.78 5.14
CA CYS A 60 8.91 -2.44 4.99
C CYS A 60 9.85 -2.30 3.78
N GLN A 61 10.66 -3.32 3.50
CA GLN A 61 11.56 -3.34 2.35
C GLN A 61 10.76 -3.32 1.04
N ASN A 62 9.84 -4.26 0.85
CA ASN A 62 9.04 -4.37 -0.38
C ASN A 62 8.21 -3.12 -0.65
N VAL A 63 7.58 -2.56 0.39
CA VAL A 63 6.79 -1.32 0.27
C VAL A 63 7.69 -0.17 -0.22
N ARG A 64 8.87 0.01 0.40
CA ARG A 64 9.81 1.04 -0.02
C ARG A 64 10.32 0.83 -1.44
N GLU A 65 10.67 -0.40 -1.80
CA GLU A 65 11.14 -0.73 -3.15
C GLU A 65 10.08 -0.41 -4.21
N ARG A 66 8.83 -0.78 -3.98
CA ARG A 66 7.72 -0.50 -4.92
C ARG A 66 7.43 0.99 -5.01
N LEU A 67 7.38 1.72 -3.90
CA LEU A 67 7.22 3.18 -3.91
C LEU A 67 8.38 3.89 -4.60
N THR A 68 9.61 3.41 -4.40
CA THR A 68 10.80 3.97 -5.05
C THR A 68 10.74 3.73 -6.56
N ALA A 69 10.47 2.50 -6.98
CA ALA A 69 10.30 2.16 -8.40
C ALA A 69 9.22 3.02 -9.06
N LEU A 70 8.11 3.24 -8.35
CA LEU A 70 7.02 4.11 -8.79
C LEU A 70 7.46 5.57 -8.97
N ALA A 71 8.31 6.08 -8.08
CA ALA A 71 8.78 7.47 -8.07
C ALA A 71 9.87 7.75 -9.12
N VAL A 72 10.76 6.78 -9.39
CA VAL A 72 11.88 6.96 -10.34
C VAL A 72 11.51 6.63 -11.78
N THR A 73 10.37 5.98 -12.00
CA THR A 73 9.86 5.72 -13.36
C THR A 73 9.42 7.03 -13.99
N LYS A 74 9.96 7.34 -15.18
CA LYS A 74 9.60 8.55 -15.92
C LYS A 74 8.11 8.50 -16.28
N ARG A 75 7.38 9.54 -15.88
CA ARG A 75 5.93 9.67 -16.06
C ARG A 75 5.56 10.91 -16.86
N SER A 76 4.44 10.83 -17.55
CA SER A 76 3.81 11.98 -18.18
C SER A 76 3.04 12.80 -17.13
N PRO A 77 2.85 14.12 -17.32
CA PRO A 77 1.95 14.92 -16.47
C PRO A 77 0.51 14.40 -16.42
N GLU A 78 0.12 13.59 -17.40
CA GLU A 78 -1.23 13.01 -17.53
C GLU A 78 -1.34 11.63 -16.82
N ASP A 79 -0.25 11.10 -16.29
CA ASP A 79 -0.24 9.79 -15.63
C ASP A 79 -0.99 9.86 -14.29
N THR A 80 -1.78 8.83 -14.02
CA THR A 80 -2.52 8.73 -12.75
C THR A 80 -1.83 7.74 -11.82
N VAL A 81 -1.61 8.17 -10.58
CA VAL A 81 -0.96 7.36 -9.57
C VAL A 81 -1.88 7.25 -8.36
N LEU A 82 -2.23 6.02 -8.01
CA LEU A 82 -2.98 5.71 -6.79
C LEU A 82 -2.05 4.98 -5.81
N ILE A 83 -1.94 5.50 -4.60
CA ILE A 83 -1.35 4.77 -3.48
C ILE A 83 -2.46 4.62 -2.45
N TYR A 84 -2.79 3.37 -2.13
CA TYR A 84 -3.78 3.05 -1.12
C TYR A 84 -3.12 2.26 0.00
N PHE A 85 -3.37 2.66 1.24
CA PHE A 85 -2.87 1.98 2.42
C PHE A 85 -4.03 1.73 3.38
N ALA A 86 -4.19 0.47 3.79
CA ALA A 86 -5.08 0.04 4.85
C ALA A 86 -4.26 -0.71 5.90
N GLY A 87 -4.32 -0.23 7.15
CA GLY A 87 -3.52 -0.77 8.25
C GLY A 87 -3.41 0.23 9.40
N HIS A 88 -2.58 -0.09 10.38
CA HIS A 88 -2.26 0.83 11.48
C HIS A 88 -1.37 1.98 11.02
N GLY A 89 -1.61 3.14 11.63
CA GLY A 89 -0.69 4.26 11.64
C GLY A 89 -0.45 4.72 13.08
N PHE A 90 0.69 5.33 13.33
CA PHE A 90 1.05 5.84 14.65
C PHE A 90 1.80 7.17 14.51
N TYR A 91 1.74 7.98 15.56
CA TYR A 91 2.41 9.27 15.62
C TYR A 91 3.46 9.23 16.72
N ILE A 92 4.67 9.71 16.43
CA ILE A 92 5.79 9.82 17.38
C ILE A 92 5.95 11.29 17.78
N PRO A 93 5.50 11.70 18.98
CA PRO A 93 5.55 13.11 19.40
C PRO A 93 6.97 13.67 19.48
N ALA A 94 7.96 12.85 19.84
CA ALA A 94 9.35 13.28 19.93
C ALA A 94 9.96 13.66 18.56
N LEU A 95 9.42 13.11 17.47
CA LEU A 95 9.85 13.39 16.10
C LEU A 95 8.90 14.32 15.35
N ASP A 96 7.73 14.61 15.92
CA ASP A 96 6.60 15.28 15.26
C ASP A 96 6.25 14.64 13.90
N GLN A 97 6.21 13.30 13.86
CA GLN A 97 6.04 12.54 12.62
C GLN A 97 4.99 11.43 12.76
N ALA A 98 4.20 11.25 11.71
CA ALA A 98 3.27 10.14 11.56
C ALA A 98 3.86 9.06 10.65
N TYR A 99 3.58 7.80 10.97
CA TYR A 99 4.07 6.62 10.29
C TYR A 99 2.94 5.68 9.95
N LEU A 100 3.10 4.95 8.84
CA LEU A 100 2.27 3.81 8.47
C LEU A 100 3.01 2.54 8.86
N ALA A 101 2.34 1.65 9.59
CA ALA A 101 2.95 0.43 10.09
C ALA A 101 2.95 -0.65 9.02
N THR A 102 4.12 -1.23 8.77
CA THR A 102 4.28 -2.48 8.00
C THR A 102 4.22 -3.68 8.94
N PRO A 103 4.00 -4.92 8.47
CA PRO A 103 3.89 -6.10 9.33
C PRO A 103 5.08 -6.30 10.27
N ASP A 104 6.26 -5.88 9.81
CA ASP A 104 7.56 -5.95 10.48
C ASP A 104 7.94 -4.65 11.22
N ALA A 105 7.00 -3.72 11.40
CA ALA A 105 7.23 -2.52 12.20
C ALA A 105 7.47 -2.88 13.68
N ASP A 106 8.52 -2.32 14.26
CA ASP A 106 8.82 -2.40 15.70
C ASP A 106 8.68 -1.01 16.32
N ILE A 107 7.59 -0.79 17.06
CA ILE A 107 7.29 0.52 17.66
C ILE A 107 8.17 0.76 18.90
N LEU A 108 8.82 -0.27 19.46
CA LEU A 108 9.70 -0.13 20.62
C LEU A 108 11.11 0.35 20.27
N GLN A 109 11.48 0.36 18.98
CA GLN A 109 12.80 0.79 18.52
C GLN A 109 12.80 2.15 17.80
N LEU A 110 11.68 2.88 17.83
CA LEU A 110 11.51 4.18 17.17
C LEU A 110 11.46 5.35 18.17
#